data_AF-A0A151RDB5-F1
#
_entry.id   AF-A0A151RDB5-F1
#
_cell.length_a   1.000
_cell.length_b   1.000
_cell.length_c   1.000
_cell.angle_alpha   90.00
_cell.angle_beta   90.00
_cell.angle_gamma   90.00
#
_symmetry.space_group_name_H-M   'P 1'
#
loop_
_entity.id
_entity.type
_entity.pdbx_description
1 polymer ?
#
loop_
_entity_poly.entity_id
_entity_poly.type
_entity_poly.pdbx_seq_one_letter_code
_entity_poly.pdbx_strand_id
1 'polypeptide(L)'
;MNDILLVQIYVDDIIFGATNDYLCKEFSSDMQSEFEMSMMGELNFFLGLQIRQTKNGIFINQSKYCKELLKRFGMENAKSMATPMSTTCYLDKDEVGKSIDVKKYRGMIGSLLYLSASRPDIMFSVCLCARYQSNPKESHLSAVKRIMRYLLGERFDSLDSCMTRLEDEVKSLRHPTE
;
A
#
# COMPACT_ATOMS: atom_id res chain seq x y z
N MET A 1 -34.75 12.04 -9.14
CA MET A 1 -33.38 11.50 -9.15
C MET A 1 -33.47 10.09 -8.62
N ASN A 2 -32.84 9.11 -9.28
CA ASN A 2 -32.80 7.75 -8.76
C ASN A 2 -31.76 7.70 -7.65
N ASP A 3 -32.15 7.25 -6.47
CA ASP A 3 -31.20 7.02 -5.39
C ASP A 3 -30.35 5.78 -5.73
N ILE A 4 -29.06 5.86 -5.44
CA ILE A 4 -28.08 4.81 -5.72
C ILE A 4 -27.44 4.40 -4.41
N LEU A 5 -27.38 3.09 -4.15
CA LEU A 5 -26.58 2.46 -3.11
C LEU A 5 -25.42 1.70 -3.77
N LEU A 6 -24.20 2.02 -3.37
CA LEU A 6 -22.98 1.32 -3.76
C LEU A 6 -22.53 0.47 -2.58
N VAL A 7 -22.29 -0.81 -2.83
CA VAL A 7 -21.80 -1.78 -1.84
C VAL A 7 -20.57 -2.48 -2.40
N GLN A 8 -19.51 -2.52 -1.61
CA GLN A 8 -18.28 -3.25 -1.87
C GLN A 8 -18.05 -4.21 -0.71
N ILE A 9 -17.93 -5.50 -1.04
CA ILE A 9 -17.70 -6.57 -0.06
C ILE A 9 -16.28 -7.10 -0.27
N TYR A 10 -15.50 -7.18 0.79
CA TYR A 10 -14.19 -7.80 0.82
C TYR A 10 -14.09 -8.73 2.04
N VAL A 11 -14.17 -10.04 1.79
CA VAL A 11 -14.14 -11.06 2.86
C VAL A 11 -15.14 -10.69 3.97
N ASP A 12 -14.66 -10.35 5.16
CA ASP A 12 -15.47 -10.02 6.34
C ASP A 12 -15.81 -8.52 6.45
N ASP A 13 -15.23 -7.67 5.59
CA ASP A 13 -15.42 -6.22 5.60
C ASP A 13 -16.38 -5.76 4.50
N ILE A 14 -17.28 -4.84 4.83
CA ILE A 14 -18.22 -4.21 3.89
C ILE A 14 -18.02 -2.70 3.91
N ILE A 15 -17.79 -2.11 2.74
CA ILE A 15 -17.92 -0.66 2.51
C ILE A 15 -19.19 -0.42 1.74
N PHE A 16 -19.97 0.58 2.14
CA PHE A 16 -21.09 1.04 1.35
C PHE A 16 -21.27 2.54 1.46
N GLY A 17 -21.97 3.11 0.47
CA GLY A 17 -22.33 4.52 0.44
C GLY A 17 -23.49 4.75 -0.51
N ALA A 18 -24.32 5.73 -0.20
CA ALA A 18 -25.51 6.04 -0.99
C ALA A 18 -25.64 7.53 -1.27
N THR A 19 -26.43 7.88 -2.30
CA THR A 19 -26.85 9.26 -2.56
C THR A 19 -27.88 9.78 -1.55
N ASN A 20 -28.46 8.88 -0.76
CA ASN A 20 -29.48 9.15 0.25
C ASN A 20 -29.11 8.45 1.57
N ASP A 21 -28.97 9.22 2.65
CA ASP A 21 -28.59 8.74 3.98
C ASP A 21 -29.61 7.73 4.55
N TYR A 22 -30.89 7.81 4.13
CA TYR A 22 -31.90 6.82 4.48
C TYR A 22 -31.52 5.42 4.00
N LEU A 23 -31.01 5.28 2.77
CA LEU A 23 -30.59 3.99 2.22
C LEU A 23 -29.40 3.40 2.99
N CYS A 24 -28.47 4.24 3.46
CA CYS A 24 -27.36 3.78 4.29
C CYS A 24 -27.87 3.21 5.63
N LYS A 25 -28.85 3.86 6.25
CA LYS A 25 -29.44 3.43 7.52
C LYS A 25 -30.27 2.16 7.38
N GLU A 26 -31.09 2.08 6.33
CA GLU A 26 -31.89 0.90 6.00
C GLU A 26 -30.99 -0.31 5.74
N PHE A 27 -30.03 -0.18 4.82
CA PHE A 27 -29.07 -1.25 4.51
C PHE A 27 -28.27 -1.71 5.74
N SER A 28 -27.78 -0.77 6.55
CA SER A 28 -27.10 -1.07 7.81
C SER A 28 -27.97 -1.86 8.78
N SER A 29 -29.26 -1.53 8.88
CA SER A 29 -30.21 -2.21 9.78
C SER A 29 -30.44 -3.64 9.32
N ASP A 30 -30.71 -3.83 8.03
CA ASP A 30 -30.99 -5.15 7.43
C ASP A 30 -29.78 -6.09 7.58
N MET A 31 -28.58 -5.59 7.32
CA MET A 31 -27.36 -6.38 7.46
C MET A 31 -27.08 -6.80 8.90
N GLN A 32 -27.36 -5.94 9.89
CA GLN A 32 -27.17 -6.27 11.30
C GLN A 32 -28.25 -7.19 11.85
N SER A 33 -29.46 -7.20 11.28
CA SER A 33 -30.51 -8.15 11.70
C SER A 33 -30.30 -9.55 11.16
N GLU A 34 -29.74 -9.67 9.95
CA GLU A 34 -29.52 -10.95 9.28
C GLU A 34 -28.16 -11.58 9.61
N PHE A 35 -27.13 -10.78 9.91
CA PHE A 35 -25.77 -11.25 10.13
C PHE A 35 -25.17 -10.74 11.45
N GLU A 36 -24.29 -11.55 12.06
CA GLU A 36 -23.49 -11.15 13.22
C GLU A 36 -22.40 -10.15 12.83
N MET A 37 -22.78 -8.89 12.63
CA MET A 37 -21.88 -7.80 12.29
C MET A 37 -22.27 -6.50 12.98
N SER A 38 -21.37 -5.52 12.97
CA SER A 38 -21.61 -4.20 13.57
C SER A 38 -21.17 -3.09 12.64
N MET A 39 -21.89 -1.97 12.71
CA MET A 39 -21.48 -0.76 12.01
C MET A 39 -20.27 -0.10 12.67
N MET A 40 -19.23 0.14 11.88
CA MET A 40 -18.00 0.82 12.32
C MET A 40 -18.05 2.34 12.11
N GLY A 41 -19.18 2.88 11.63
CA GLY A 41 -19.37 4.31 11.38
C GLY A 41 -18.69 4.78 10.09
N GLU A 42 -18.17 6.01 10.08
CA GLU A 42 -17.45 6.54 8.93
C GLU A 42 -16.19 5.72 8.61
N LEU A 43 -15.95 5.53 7.30
CA LEU A 43 -14.81 4.80 6.79
C LEU A 43 -13.49 5.50 7.14
N ASN A 44 -12.85 5.03 8.21
CA ASN A 44 -11.55 5.52 8.70
C ASN A 44 -10.42 4.51 8.49
N PHE A 45 -10.75 3.22 8.35
CA PHE A 45 -9.79 2.14 8.07
C PHE A 45 -10.41 1.10 7.15
N PHE A 46 -9.65 0.58 6.18
CA PHE A 46 -10.05 -0.54 5.34
C PHE A 46 -8.81 -1.28 4.83
N LEU A 47 -8.75 -2.60 4.96
CA LEU A 47 -7.59 -3.42 4.55
C LEU A 47 -6.24 -2.96 5.14
N GLY A 48 -6.25 -2.32 6.31
CA GLY A 48 -5.04 -1.74 6.90
C GLY A 48 -4.58 -0.42 6.26
N LEU A 49 -5.37 0.14 5.34
CA LEU A 49 -5.27 1.52 4.88
C LEU A 49 -5.97 2.43 5.89
N GLN A 50 -5.32 3.50 6.32
CA GLN A 50 -5.98 4.56 7.07
C GLN A 50 -6.59 5.57 6.08
N ILE A 51 -7.87 5.87 6.25
CA ILE A 51 -8.64 6.73 5.35
C ILE A 51 -8.99 8.01 6.09
N ARG A 52 -8.73 9.17 5.47
CA ARG A 52 -9.12 10.48 5.98
C ARG A 52 -10.02 11.16 4.96
N GLN A 53 -11.28 11.31 5.32
CA GLN A 53 -12.26 12.02 4.50
C GLN A 53 -12.31 13.49 4.93
N THR A 54 -12.19 14.41 3.97
CA THR A 54 -12.25 15.85 4.23
C THR A 54 -13.07 16.54 3.14
N LYS A 55 -13.44 17.81 3.36
CA LYS A 55 -14.09 18.63 2.31
C LYS A 55 -13.25 18.76 1.03
N ASN A 56 -11.93 18.55 1.12
CA ASN A 56 -10.99 18.69 0.01
C ASN A 56 -10.76 17.36 -0.73
N GLY A 57 -11.39 16.27 -0.30
CA GLY A 57 -11.23 14.93 -0.87
C GLY A 57 -10.92 13.87 0.19
N ILE A 58 -10.70 12.65 -0.31
CA ILE A 58 -10.38 11.48 0.49
C ILE A 58 -8.91 11.13 0.32
N PHE A 59 -8.25 10.85 1.44
CA PHE A 59 -6.82 10.55 1.50
C PHE A 59 -6.58 9.20 2.14
N ILE A 60 -5.58 8.48 1.64
CA ILE A 60 -5.11 7.21 2.20
C ILE A 60 -3.74 7.39 2.83
N ASN A 61 -3.52 6.76 3.97
CA ASN A 61 -2.27 6.75 4.71
C ASN A 61 -1.88 5.31 5.11
N GLN A 62 -0.62 4.93 4.83
CA GLN A 62 -0.04 3.63 5.19
C GLN A 62 1.18 3.75 6.14
N SER A 63 1.36 4.87 6.84
CA SER A 63 2.49 5.11 7.74
C SER A 63 2.66 4.00 8.79
N LYS A 64 1.55 3.49 9.36
CA LYS A 64 1.59 2.37 10.32
C LYS A 64 2.15 1.11 9.67
N TYR A 65 1.63 0.74 8.50
CA TYR A 65 2.12 -0.41 7.74
C TYR A 65 3.60 -0.27 7.41
N CYS A 66 4.05 0.92 6.99
CA CYS A 66 5.45 1.14 6.67
C CYS A 66 6.36 1.00 7.90
N LYS A 67 5.96 1.52 9.06
CA LYS A 67 6.70 1.34 10.33
C LYS A 67 6.79 -0.14 10.71
N GLU A 68 5.69 -0.88 10.62
CA GLU A 68 5.66 -2.33 10.89
C GLU A 68 6.50 -3.14 9.89
N LEU A 69 6.46 -2.77 8.61
CA LEU A 69 7.27 -3.36 7.55
C LEU A 69 8.77 -3.23 7.83
N LEU A 70 9.22 -2.02 8.17
CA LEU A 70 10.62 -1.74 8.47
C LEU A 70 11.09 -2.50 9.71
N LYS A 71 10.26 -2.55 10.77
CA LYS A 71 10.52 -3.36 11.96
C LYS A 71 10.62 -4.85 11.63
N ARG A 72 9.66 -5.39 10.87
CA ARG A 72 9.60 -6.81 10.48
C ARG A 72 10.89 -7.30 9.80
N PHE A 73 11.53 -6.45 9.00
CA PHE A 73 12.76 -6.80 8.28
C PHE A 73 14.04 -6.25 8.92
N GLY A 74 13.96 -5.68 10.14
CA GLY A 74 15.11 -5.17 10.88
C GLY A 74 15.76 -3.93 10.26
N MET A 75 14.94 -3.07 9.64
CA MET A 75 15.38 -1.86 8.93
C MET A 75 15.08 -0.56 9.68
N GLU A 76 14.44 -0.62 10.85
CA GLU A 76 14.00 0.55 11.64
C GLU A 76 15.13 1.53 12.01
N ASN A 77 16.36 1.04 12.18
CA ASN A 77 17.54 1.84 12.56
C ASN A 77 18.52 2.05 11.38
N ALA A 78 18.13 1.73 10.14
CA ALA A 78 19.01 1.89 9.01
C ALA A 78 19.16 3.37 8.62
N LYS A 79 20.31 3.73 8.02
CA LYS A 79 20.52 5.09 7.50
C LYS A 79 19.56 5.36 6.34
N SER A 80 18.84 6.48 6.39
CA SER A 80 17.89 6.87 5.35
C SER A 80 18.59 7.17 4.01
N MET A 81 17.85 7.00 2.91
CA MET A 81 18.31 7.30 1.55
C MET A 81 17.33 8.27 0.88
N ALA A 82 17.82 9.18 0.04
CA ALA A 82 16.97 10.16 -0.63
C ALA A 82 16.24 9.61 -1.87
N THR A 83 16.65 8.46 -2.39
CA THR A 83 16.01 7.84 -3.57
C THR A 83 15.86 6.33 -3.40
N PRO A 84 14.77 5.73 -3.92
CA PRO A 84 14.53 4.29 -3.82
C PRO A 84 15.54 3.46 -4.63
N MET A 85 16.08 4.05 -5.70
CA MET A 85 17.08 3.44 -6.57
C MET A 85 18.12 4.48 -7.03
N SER A 86 19.34 4.05 -7.32
CA SER A 86 20.35 4.92 -7.95
C SER A 86 20.02 5.12 -9.43
N THR A 87 20.29 6.30 -9.98
CA THR A 87 20.19 6.55 -11.44
C THR A 87 21.14 5.68 -12.26
N THR A 88 22.21 5.19 -11.62
CA THR A 88 23.21 4.29 -12.20
C THR A 88 23.00 2.82 -11.78
N CYS A 89 21.88 2.49 -11.13
CA CYS A 89 21.67 1.12 -10.65
C CYS A 89 21.43 0.18 -11.83
N TYR A 90 22.40 -0.70 -12.09
CA TYR A 90 22.24 -1.83 -12.98
C TYR A 90 22.02 -3.09 -12.15
N LEU A 91 20.89 -3.77 -12.35
CA LEU A 91 20.58 -5.07 -11.76
C LEU A 91 20.50 -6.07 -12.90
N ASP A 92 21.39 -7.05 -12.91
CA ASP A 92 21.35 -8.22 -13.78
C ASP A 92 21.09 -9.49 -12.96
N LYS A 93 21.14 -10.66 -13.59
CA LYS A 93 20.89 -11.93 -12.90
C LYS A 93 21.90 -12.25 -11.79
N ASP A 94 23.08 -11.65 -11.82
CA ASP A 94 24.19 -11.87 -10.88
C ASP A 94 24.43 -13.38 -10.66
N GLU A 95 24.66 -14.11 -11.76
CA GLU A 95 24.68 -15.58 -11.76
C GLU A 95 25.74 -16.15 -10.79
N VAL A 96 26.88 -15.46 -10.67
CA VAL A 96 28.00 -15.78 -9.78
C VAL A 96 27.79 -15.22 -8.36
N GLY A 97 26.81 -14.35 -8.17
CA GLY A 97 26.49 -13.72 -6.90
C GLY A 97 26.07 -14.71 -5.83
N LYS A 98 26.27 -14.28 -4.58
CA LYS A 98 25.89 -15.07 -3.40
C LYS A 98 24.38 -15.24 -3.34
N SER A 99 23.93 -16.48 -3.32
CA SER A 99 22.51 -16.82 -3.13
C SER A 99 22.04 -16.43 -1.74
N ILE A 100 20.78 -16.02 -1.64
CA ILE A 100 20.13 -15.63 -0.39
C ILE A 100 18.85 -16.42 -0.14
N ASP A 101 18.25 -16.27 1.03
CA ASP A 101 16.96 -16.87 1.36
C ASP A 101 15.85 -16.31 0.45
N VAL A 102 15.38 -17.17 -0.45
CA VAL A 102 14.31 -16.87 -1.41
C VAL A 102 12.99 -16.53 -0.72
N LYS A 103 12.64 -17.23 0.37
CA LYS A 103 11.39 -17.00 1.12
C LYS A 103 11.42 -15.62 1.77
N LYS A 104 12.55 -15.27 2.40
CA LYS A 104 12.73 -13.93 2.98
C LYS A 104 12.63 -12.85 1.91
N TYR A 105 13.30 -13.03 0.76
CA TYR A 105 13.26 -12.07 -0.34
C TYR A 105 11.85 -11.87 -0.90
N ARG A 106 11.13 -12.97 -1.18
CA ARG A 106 9.73 -12.91 -1.65
C ARG A 106 8.82 -12.21 -0.64
N GLY A 107 9.03 -12.45 0.66
CA GLY A 107 8.31 -11.73 1.71
C GLY A 107 8.54 -10.21 1.66
N MET A 108 9.78 -9.76 1.43
CA MET A 108 10.10 -8.34 1.28
C MET A 108 9.45 -7.74 0.03
N ILE A 109 9.52 -8.44 -1.11
CA ILE A 109 8.91 -7.99 -2.37
C ILE A 109 7.39 -7.89 -2.23
N GLY A 110 6.73 -8.91 -1.68
CA GLY A 110 5.28 -8.89 -1.49
C GLY A 110 4.81 -7.73 -0.62
N SER A 111 5.51 -7.45 0.48
CA SER A 111 5.19 -6.29 1.31
C SER A 111 5.42 -4.94 0.63
N LEU A 112 6.48 -4.82 -0.19
CA LEU A 112 6.75 -3.60 -0.94
C LEU A 112 5.77 -3.40 -2.11
N LEU A 113 5.32 -4.48 -2.74
CA LEU A 113 4.27 -4.43 -3.77
C LEU A 113 2.96 -3.94 -3.17
N TYR A 114 2.59 -4.41 -1.98
CA TYR A 114 1.41 -3.92 -1.28
C TYR A 114 1.50 -2.40 -1.01
N LEU A 115 2.65 -1.94 -0.53
CA LEU A 115 2.88 -0.52 -0.26
C LEU A 115 2.87 0.33 -1.55
N SER A 116 3.30 -0.22 -2.69
CA SER A 116 3.38 0.52 -3.96
C SER A 116 2.02 1.04 -4.46
N ALA A 117 0.90 0.46 -3.99
CA ALA A 117 -0.44 0.94 -4.32
C ALA A 117 -0.69 2.38 -3.82
N SER A 118 -0.21 2.73 -2.62
CA SER A 118 -0.29 4.08 -2.07
C SER A 118 1.01 4.88 -2.21
N ARG A 119 2.08 4.23 -2.68
CA ARG A 119 3.42 4.79 -2.88
C ARG A 119 3.90 4.54 -4.31
N PRO A 120 3.31 5.20 -5.31
CA PRO A 120 3.65 4.99 -6.71
C PRO A 120 5.11 5.36 -7.03
N ASP A 121 5.73 6.22 -6.23
CA ASP A 121 7.12 6.64 -6.36
C ASP A 121 8.15 5.50 -6.16
N ILE A 122 7.80 4.44 -5.41
CA ILE A 122 8.65 3.25 -5.27
C ILE A 122 8.34 2.15 -6.30
N MET A 123 7.22 2.24 -7.01
CA MET A 123 6.66 1.15 -7.82
C MET A 123 7.67 0.60 -8.83
N PHE A 124 8.33 1.47 -9.60
CA PHE A 124 9.34 1.06 -10.57
C PHE A 124 10.48 0.26 -9.92
N SER A 125 10.99 0.75 -8.79
CA SER A 125 12.12 0.13 -8.09
C SER A 125 11.76 -1.25 -7.55
N VAL A 126 10.54 -1.40 -7.02
CA VAL A 126 10.01 -2.67 -6.49
C VAL A 126 9.79 -3.67 -7.62
N CYS A 127 9.14 -3.25 -8.71
CA CYS A 127 8.87 -4.09 -9.87
C CYS A 127 10.16 -4.60 -10.53
N LEU A 128 11.20 -3.78 -10.59
CA LEU A 128 12.51 -4.22 -11.10
C LEU A 128 13.13 -5.30 -10.22
N CYS A 129 13.08 -5.13 -8.89
CA CYS A 129 13.58 -6.13 -7.95
C CYS A 129 12.77 -7.44 -8.01
N ALA A 130 11.45 -7.36 -8.19
CA ALA A 130 10.56 -8.52 -8.24
C ALA A 130 10.91 -9.52 -9.35
N ARG A 131 11.56 -9.08 -10.44
CA ARG A 131 12.00 -9.95 -11.55
C ARG A 131 12.94 -11.07 -11.10
N TYR A 132 13.65 -10.87 -9.99
CA TYR A 132 14.66 -11.78 -9.48
C TYR A 132 14.14 -12.67 -8.34
N GLN A 133 12.84 -12.66 -8.04
CA GLN A 133 12.24 -13.39 -6.91
C GLN A 133 12.36 -14.92 -6.96
N SER A 134 12.66 -15.49 -8.14
CA SER A 134 12.85 -16.94 -8.31
C SER A 134 14.25 -17.39 -7.89
N ASN A 135 15.27 -16.56 -8.12
CA ASN A 135 16.66 -16.84 -7.79
C ASN A 135 17.40 -15.56 -7.35
N PRO A 136 17.03 -14.97 -6.20
CA PRO A 136 17.58 -13.70 -5.76
C PRO A 136 19.02 -13.85 -5.22
N LYS A 137 19.77 -12.76 -5.32
CA LYS A 137 21.19 -12.66 -4.97
C LYS A 137 21.41 -11.50 -4.01
N GLU A 138 22.61 -11.42 -3.44
CA GLU A 138 22.96 -10.36 -2.48
C GLU A 138 22.88 -8.94 -3.08
N SER A 139 23.20 -8.79 -4.36
CA SER A 139 22.98 -7.55 -5.15
C SER A 139 21.51 -7.12 -5.15
N HIS A 140 20.61 -8.06 -5.47
CA HIS A 140 19.16 -7.86 -5.43
C HIS A 140 18.65 -7.49 -4.03
N LEU A 141 19.14 -8.15 -2.99
CA LEU A 141 18.78 -7.84 -1.61
C LEU A 141 19.23 -6.44 -1.21
N SER A 142 20.41 -6.02 -1.66
CA SER A 142 20.96 -4.69 -1.40
C SER A 142 20.10 -3.59 -2.04
N ALA A 143 19.56 -3.83 -3.24
CA ALA A 143 18.60 -2.95 -3.89
C ALA A 143 17.27 -2.86 -3.10
N VAL A 144 16.70 -3.98 -2.67
CA VAL A 144 15.48 -4.00 -1.85
C VAL A 144 15.70 -3.26 -0.52
N LYS A 145 16.83 -3.47 0.15
CA LYS A 145 17.20 -2.73 1.37
C LYS A 145 17.38 -1.23 1.12
N ARG A 146 17.78 -0.82 -0.09
CA ARG A 146 17.81 0.61 -0.45
C ARG A 146 16.40 1.20 -0.48
N ILE A 147 15.44 0.51 -1.09
CA ILE A 147 14.03 0.95 -1.11
C ILE A 147 13.51 1.11 0.33
N MET A 148 13.77 0.14 1.21
CA MET A 148 13.40 0.24 2.63
C MET A 148 14.08 1.42 3.35
N ARG A 149 15.34 1.73 3.03
CA ARG A 149 16.03 2.92 3.57
C ARG A 149 15.46 4.23 3.04
N TYR A 150 14.94 4.24 1.81
CA TYR A 150 14.25 5.40 1.28
C TYR A 150 12.96 5.66 2.04
N LEU A 151 12.20 4.61 2.33
CA LEU A 151 10.99 4.71 3.16
C LEU A 151 11.26 5.30 4.55
N LEU A 152 12.42 5.02 5.18
CA LEU A 152 12.81 5.63 6.48
C LEU A 152 13.02 7.15 6.42
N GLY A 153 13.47 7.67 5.28
CA GLY A 153 13.83 9.08 5.12
C GLY A 153 12.63 10.00 5.08
N GLU A 154 11.44 9.45 4.83
CA GLU A 154 10.22 10.20 4.81
C GLU A 154 9.70 10.38 6.24
N ARG A 155 9.48 11.64 6.62
CA ARG A 155 8.91 11.98 7.93
C ARG A 155 7.48 11.43 7.99
N PHE A 156 7.31 10.24 8.55
CA PHE A 156 6.00 9.66 8.83
C PHE A 156 5.17 10.46 9.85
N ASP A 157 5.78 11.46 10.48
CA ASP A 157 5.17 12.24 11.55
C ASP A 157 4.48 13.53 11.06
N SER A 158 4.67 13.93 9.79
CA SER A 158 3.74 14.86 9.14
C SER A 158 2.64 14.04 8.48
N LEU A 159 1.40 14.21 8.94
CA LEU A 159 0.19 13.56 8.40
C LEU A 159 0.11 13.56 6.87
N ASP A 160 0.76 14.52 6.20
CA ASP A 160 0.67 14.73 4.76
C ASP A 160 1.69 13.95 3.90
N SER A 161 2.80 13.41 4.44
CA SER A 161 3.88 12.84 3.58
C SER A 161 3.56 11.45 3.00
N CYS A 162 2.77 10.66 3.72
CA CYS A 162 2.30 9.34 3.28
C CYS A 162 0.83 9.38 2.82
N MET A 163 0.31 10.59 2.63
CA MET A 163 -1.09 10.84 2.33
C MET A 163 -1.27 11.03 0.84
N THR A 164 -1.75 9.98 0.17
CA THR A 164 -2.07 10.04 -1.26
C THR A 164 -3.56 10.31 -1.41
N ARG A 165 -3.92 11.23 -2.31
CA ARG A 165 -5.33 11.47 -2.64
C ARG A 165 -5.81 10.26 -3.43
N LEU A 166 -6.95 9.70 -3.03
CA LEU A 166 -7.51 8.49 -3.65
C LEU A 166 -7.68 8.61 -5.17
N GLU A 167 -8.06 9.80 -5.66
CA GLU A 167 -8.18 10.07 -7.09
C GLU A 167 -6.86 9.91 -7.85
N ASP A 168 -5.73 10.24 -7.23
CA ASP A 168 -4.41 10.14 -7.86
C ASP A 168 -3.95 8.68 -7.91
N GLU A 169 -4.27 7.86 -6.89
CA GLU A 169 -4.08 6.41 -6.94
C GLU A 169 -4.90 5.79 -8.08
N VAL A 170 -6.19 6.11 -8.17
CA VAL A 170 -7.08 5.60 -9.23
C VAL A 170 -6.57 5.98 -10.62
N LYS A 171 -6.04 7.20 -10.79
CA LYS A 171 -5.43 7.64 -12.06
C LYS A 171 -4.14 6.87 -12.36
N SER A 172 -3.29 6.62 -11.37
CA SER A 172 -2.03 5.87 -11.54
C SER A 172 -2.24 4.40 -11.97
N LEU A 173 -3.38 3.81 -11.60
CA LEU A 173 -3.75 2.44 -11.96
C LEU A 173 -4.35 2.33 -13.36
N ARG A 174 -4.80 3.42 -13.96
CA ARG A 174 -5.25 3.43 -15.35
C ARG A 174 -4.02 3.39 -16.25
N HIS A 175 -3.88 2.32 -17.03
CA HIS A 175 -2.94 2.32 -18.15
C HIS A 175 -3.26 3.50 -19.07
N PRO A 176 -2.26 4.18 -19.65
CA PRO A 176 -2.52 5.08 -20.76
C PRO A 176 -3.18 4.26 -21.87
N THR A 177 -4.48 4.45 -22.06
CA THR A 177 -5.13 4.09 -23.30
C THR A 177 -4.68 5.11 -24.34
N GLU A 178 -3.99 4.56 -25.35
CA GLU A 178 -3.42 5.17 -26.57
C GLU A 178 -2.00 5.77 -26.45
#